data_AF-A0A444UXA5-F1
#
_entry.id   AF-A0A444UXA5-F1
#
_cell.length_a   1.000
_cell.length_b   1.000
_cell.length_c   1.000
_cell.angle_alpha   90.00
_cell.angle_beta   90.00
_cell.angle_gamma   90.00
#
_symmetry.space_group_name_H-M   'P 1'
#
loop_
_entity.id
_entity.type
_entity.pdbx_description
1 polymer ?
#
loop_
_entity_poly.entity_id
_entity_poly.type
_entity_poly.pdbx_seq_one_letter_code
_entity_poly.pdbx_strand_id
1 'polypeptide(L)' 'MDETTSVTQHRRTEADGKMYVKYQVIGKNNVAVPTHFFKVVILEKRSGEVELRSYVMPNAPVDEKTPLERFTAGGK' A
#
# COMPACT_ATOMS: atom_id res chain seq x y z
N MET A 1 -5.00 24.72 13.14
CA MET A 1 -3.97 24.57 12.10
C MET A 1 -3.87 23.09 11.83
N ASP A 2 -4.66 22.60 10.87
CA ASP A 2 -4.55 21.23 10.38
C ASP A 2 -3.37 21.18 9.41
N GLU A 3 -2.21 20.74 9.88
CA GLU A 3 -1.15 20.29 8.99
C GLU A 3 -1.45 18.85 8.57
N THR A 4 -2.42 18.70 7.66
CA THR A 4 -2.57 17.44 6.92
C THR A 4 -1.38 17.34 5.97
N THR A 5 -0.27 16.82 6.47
CA THR A 5 0.87 16.44 5.64
C THR A 5 0.49 15.14 4.93
N SER A 6 -0.13 15.28 3.76
CA SER A 6 -0.34 14.17 2.82
C SER A 6 1.02 13.57 2.45
N VAL A 7 1.31 12.35 2.91
CA VAL A 7 2.55 11.66 2.57
C VAL A 7 2.40 11.07 1.17
N THR A 8 2.81 11.82 0.14
CA THR A 8 3.03 11.26 -1.20
C THR A 8 4.30 10.42 -1.15
N GLN A 9 4.17 9.11 -0.95
CA GLN A 9 5.31 8.20 -0.89
C GLN A 9 5.75 7.79 -2.30
N HIS A 10 6.68 8.54 -2.89
CA HIS A 10 7.60 7.97 -3.86
C HIS A 10 8.75 7.31 -3.10
N ARG A 11 9.15 6.10 -3.50
CA ARG A 11 10.41 5.47 -3.06
C ARG A 11 11.56 6.39 -3.54
N ARG A 12 11.89 7.40 -2.74
CA ARG A 12 12.89 8.42 -3.06
C ARG A 12 14.07 8.19 -2.16
N THR A 13 15.23 7.98 -2.77
CA THR A 13 16.50 8.07 -2.08
C THR A 13 16.68 9.52 -1.65
N GLU A 14 16.89 9.76 -0.35
CA GLU A 14 17.14 11.11 0.17
C GLU A 14 18.54 11.59 -0.26
N ALA A 15 18.85 12.86 -0.03
CA ALA A 15 20.13 13.47 -0.44
C ALA A 15 21.37 12.77 0.16
N ASP A 16 21.19 12.03 1.25
CA ASP A 16 22.23 11.24 1.91
C ASP A 16 22.40 9.82 1.33
N GLY A 17 21.69 9.49 0.26
CA GLY A 17 21.75 8.18 -0.38
C GLY A 17 20.97 7.09 0.35
N LYS A 18 20.27 7.41 1.45
CA LYS A 18 19.53 6.43 2.25
C LYS A 18 18.05 6.39 1.90
N MET A 19 17.46 5.25 2.20
CA MET A 19 16.03 5.01 2.07
C MET A 19 15.40 5.11 3.46
N TYR A 20 14.35 5.91 3.56
CA TYR A 20 13.60 6.11 4.80
C TYR A 20 12.17 5.65 4.64
N VAL A 21 11.63 5.09 5.72
CA VAL A 21 10.19 4.87 5.89
C VAL A 21 9.68 5.96 6.80
N LYS A 22 8.75 6.78 6.28
CA LYS A 22 8.07 7.85 7.02
C LYS A 22 6.59 7.53 7.04
N TYR A 23 5.97 7.62 8.21
CA TYR A 23 4.54 7.44 8.39
C TYR A 23 4.04 8.32 9.55
N GLN A 24 2.77 8.70 9.50
CA GLN A 24 2.14 9.47 10.56
C GLN A 24 1.82 8.56 11.76
N VAL A 25 1.84 9.12 12.96
CA VAL A 25 1.23 8.52 14.16
C VAL A 25 0.11 9.42 14.68
N ILE A 26 -0.95 8.83 15.24
CA ILE A 26 -2.12 9.57 15.74
C ILE A 26 -2.50 9.19 17.18
N GLY A 27 -3.06 10.17 17.89
CA GLY A 27 -3.57 10.01 19.26
C GLY A 27 -2.48 9.86 20.33
N LYS A 28 -2.91 9.79 21.60
CA LYS A 28 -2.00 9.71 22.77
C LYS A 28 -1.14 8.44 22.79
N ASN A 29 -1.58 7.41 22.08
CA ASN A 29 -0.90 6.11 22.02
C ASN A 29 -0.01 5.97 20.79
N ASN A 30 0.19 7.04 20.01
CA ASN A 30 1.02 7.03 18.79
C ASN A 30 0.67 5.89 17.84
N VAL A 31 -0.62 5.72 17.54
CA VAL A 31 -1.09 4.67 16.62
C VAL A 31 -0.56 4.97 15.22
N ALA A 32 0.18 4.03 14.64
CA ALA A 32 0.75 4.19 13.31
C ALA A 32 -0.34 4.22 12.23
N VAL A 33 -0.23 5.18 11.32
CA VAL A 33 -1.04 5.26 10.10
C VAL A 33 -0.32 4.48 8.99
N PRO A 34 -0.91 3.39 8.46
CA PRO A 34 -0.29 2.63 7.38
C PRO A 34 -0.10 3.50 6.14
N THR A 35 1.00 3.31 5.40
CA THR A 35 1.17 3.98 4.09
C THR A 35 0.55 3.17 2.96
N HIS A 36 0.49 1.85 3.11
CA HIS A 36 -0.15 0.93 2.19
C HIS A 36 -0.87 -0.18 2.96
N PHE A 37 -1.88 -0.76 2.32
CA PHE A 37 -2.52 -2.01 2.72
C PHE A 37 -2.17 -3.09 1.72
N PHE A 38 -2.16 -4.34 2.17
CA PHE A 38 -2.01 -5.48 1.28
C PHE A 38 -3.16 -6.47 1.47
N LYS A 39 -3.50 -7.18 0.40
CA LYS A 39 -4.41 -8.32 0.44
C LYS A 39 -3.89 -9.43 -0.45
N VAL A 40 -3.81 -10.63 0.10
CA VAL A 40 -3.52 -11.86 -0.64
C VAL A 40 -4.80 -12.67 -0.71
N VAL A 41 -5.17 -13.07 -1.91
CA VAL A 41 -6.35 -13.88 -2.20
C VAL A 41 -5.89 -15.21 -2.76
N ILE A 42 -6.34 -16.29 -2.14
CA ILE A 42 -6.11 -17.66 -2.58
C ILE A 42 -7.45 -18.19 -3.05
N LEU A 43 -7.49 -18.67 -4.29
CA LEU A 43 -8.69 -19.18 -4.94
C LEU A 43 -8.44 -20.64 -5.31
N GLU A 44 -9.29 -21.53 -4.82
CA GLU A 44 -9.26 -22.94 -5.21
C GLU A 44 -10.40 -23.21 -6.19
N LYS A 45 -10.06 -23.64 -7.41
CA LYS A 45 -11.04 -24.08 -8.41
C LYS A 45 -11.55 -25.46 -8.02
N ARG A 46 -12.78 -25.80 -8.46
CA ARG A 46 -13.34 -27.16 -8.28
C ARG A 46 -12.48 -28.28 -8.88
N SER A 47 -11.61 -27.95 -9.84
CA SER A 47 -10.61 -28.87 -10.42
C SER A 47 -9.42 -29.16 -9.49
N GLY A 48 -9.30 -28.48 -8.35
CA GLY A 48 -8.14 -28.54 -7.45
C GLY A 48 -7.00 -27.58 -7.82
N GLU A 49 -7.14 -26.81 -8.90
CA GLU A 49 -6.16 -25.78 -9.27
C GLU A 49 -6.25 -24.59 -8.32
N VAL A 50 -5.11 -24.10 -7.85
CA VAL A 50 -5.01 -22.95 -6.95
C VAL A 50 -4.48 -21.72 -7.71
N GLU A 51 -5.18 -20.60 -7.57
CA GLU A 51 -4.77 -19.30 -8.07
C GLU A 51 -4.48 -18.36 -6.89
N LEU A 52 -3.31 -17.69 -6.94
CA LEU A 52 -2.90 -16.71 -5.94
C LEU A 52 -2.84 -15.33 -6.57
N ARG A 53 -3.49 -14.36 -5.92
CA ARG A 53 -3.41 -12.94 -6.29
C ARG A 53 -2.97 -12.13 -5.09
N SER A 54 -2.03 -11.22 -5.30
CA SER A 54 -1.53 -10.31 -4.26
C SER A 54 -1.75 -8.88 -4.71
N TYR A 55 -2.17 -8.02 -3.79
CA TYR A 55 -2.42 -6.61 -4.04
C TYR A 55 -1.76 -5.75 -2.97
N VAL A 56 -1.19 -4.61 -3.37
CA VAL A 56 -0.69 -3.56 -2.48
C VAL A 56 -1.31 -2.23 -2.93
N MET A 57 -2.09 -1.61 -2.04
CA MET A 57 -2.83 -0.38 -2.30
C MET A 57 -2.33 0.75 -1.40
N PRO A 58 -2.24 1.99 -1.90
CA PRO A 58 -1.90 3.14 -1.06
C PRO A 58 -3.02 3.44 -0.06
N ASN A 59 -2.66 3.92 1.12
CA ASN A 59 -3.62 4.53 2.06
C ASN A 59 -3.93 5.97 1.63
N ALA A 60 -4.56 6.11 0.46
CA ALA A 60 -4.94 7.37 -0.16
C ALA A 60 -6.21 7.16 -1.01
N PRO A 61 -6.95 8.22 -1.37
CA PRO A 61 -8.07 8.11 -2.28
C PRO A 61 -7.65 7.41 -3.60
N VAL A 62 -8.44 6.43 -4.01
CA VAL A 62 -8.29 5.72 -5.28
C VAL A 62 -9.56 5.94 -6.11
N ASP A 63 -9.40 6.33 -7.37
CA ASP A 63 -10.52 6.44 -8.31
C ASP A 63 -11.11 5.04 -8.55
N GLU A 64 -12.43 4.89 -8.37
CA GLU A 64 -13.18 3.65 -8.58
C GLU A 64 -13.00 3.08 -10.00
N LYS A 65 -12.67 3.92 -10.99
CA LYS A 65 -12.39 3.50 -12.36
C LYS A 65 -11.00 2.91 -12.54
N THR A 66 -10.14 2.98 -11.52
CA THR A 66 -8.79 2.41 -11.57
C THR A 66 -8.87 0.89 -11.55
N PRO A 67 -8.36 0.17 -12.57
CA PRO A 67 -8.39 -1.28 -12.58
C PRO A 67 -7.59 -1.87 -11.40
N LEU A 68 -8.13 -2.91 -10.77
CA LEU A 68 -7.51 -3.56 -9.61
C LEU A 68 -6.12 -4.13 -9.94
N GLU A 69 -5.91 -4.53 -11.19
CA GLU A 69 -4.64 -5.05 -11.72
C GLU A 69 -3.49 -4.04 -11.63
N ARG A 70 -3.78 -2.74 -11.48
CA ARG A 70 -2.76 -1.72 -11.24
C ARG A 70 -2.06 -1.88 -9.88
N PHE A 71 -2.66 -2.62 -8.97
CA PHE A 71 -2.17 -2.81 -7.61
C PHE A 71 -1.55 -4.20 -7.38
N THR A 72 -1.32 -5.01 -8.42
CA THR A 72 -0.75 -6.35 -8.24
C THR A 72 0.65 -6.31 -7.65
N ALA A 73 0.87 -7.07 -6.58
CA ALA A 73 2.14 -7.19 -5.89
C ALA A 73 2.92 -8.39 -6.43
N GLY A 74 3.27 -8.30 -7.70
CA GLY A 74 4.08 -9.27 -8.43
C GLY A 74 4.60 -8.60 -9.69
N GLY A 75 5.92 -8.60 -9.88
CA GLY A 75 6.50 -8.26 -11.18
C GLY A 75 5.98 -9.24 -12.23
N LYS A 76 6.03 -8.83 -13.49
CA LYS A 76 5.98 -9.81 -14.60
C LYS A 76 6.92 -10.97 -14.35
#